data_AF-A0A351EM32-F1
#
_entry.id   AF-A0A351EM32-F1
#
_cell.length_a   1.000
_cell.length_b   1.000
_cell.length_c   1.000
_cell.angle_alpha   90.00
_cell.angle_beta   90.00
_cell.angle_gamma   90.00
#
_symmetry.space_group_name_H-M   'P 1'
#
loop_
_entity.id
_entity.type
_entity.pdbx_description
1 polymer ?
#
loop_
_entity_poly.entity_id
_entity_poly.type
_entity_poly.pdbx_seq_one_letter_code
_entity_poly.pdbx_strand_id
1 'polypeptide(L)' 'MGTALMTDLYEVTMLDAALRSGIASRRATFEVFARRLPPGRGYGVVAGPGRLAEQLAEF' A
#
# COMPACT_ATOMS: atom_id res chain seq x y z
N MET A 1 7.43 16.05 9.54
CA MET A 1 6.13 15.34 9.51
C MET A 1 6.37 14.06 8.73
N GLY A 2 6.16 12.89 9.35
CA GLY A 2 6.46 11.59 8.74
C GLY A 2 5.40 11.14 7.74
N THR A 3 5.72 10.12 6.93
CA THR A 3 4.80 9.51 5.95
C THR A 3 3.70 8.66 6.59
N ALA A 4 3.73 8.44 7.91
CA ALA A 4 2.77 7.63 8.66
C ALA A 4 1.30 8.02 8.47
N LEU A 5 1.01 9.30 8.23
CA LEU A 5 -0.35 9.80 7.99
C LEU A 5 -0.61 10.16 6.51
N MET A 6 0.29 9.82 5.59
CA MET A 6 0.08 9.96 4.15
C MET A 6 -0.74 8.77 3.62
N THR A 7 -1.99 8.70 4.07
CA THR A 7 -2.95 7.63 3.83
C THR A 7 -4.36 8.22 3.79
N ASP A 8 -5.31 7.51 3.21
CA ASP A 8 -6.71 7.89 3.26
C ASP A 8 -7.33 7.59 4.64
N LEU A 9 -8.24 8.45 5.11
CA LEU A 9 -8.92 8.28 6.41
C LEU A 9 -9.63 6.93 6.56
N TYR A 10 -10.07 6.32 5.45
CA TYR A 10 -10.73 5.02 5.48
C TYR A 10 -9.79 3.92 5.99
N GLU A 11 -8.48 3.99 5.69
CA GLU A 11 -7.49 2.98 6.10
C GLU A 11 -7.27 3.02 7.61
N VAL A 12 -7.20 4.22 8.19
CA VAL A 12 -7.11 4.42 9.64
C VAL A 12 -8.37 3.91 10.35
N THR A 13 -9.54 4.17 9.75
CA THR A 13 -10.82 3.69 10.28
C THR A 13 -10.91 2.16 10.21
N MET A 14 -10.42 1.55 9.14
CA MET A 14 -10.33 0.09 9.01
C MET A 14 -9.36 -0.52 10.03
N LEU A 15 -8.21 0.12 10.29
CA LEU A 15 -7.26 -0.34 11.30
C LEU A 15 -7.87 -0.32 12.71
N ASP A 16 -8.57 0.75 13.10
CA ASP A 16 -9.28 0.83 14.39
C ASP A 16 -10.31 -0.31 14.52
N ALA A 17 -11.10 -0.56 13.47
CA ALA A 17 -12.04 -1.67 13.45
C ALA A 17 -11.34 -3.04 13.59
N ALA A 18 -10.20 -3.25 12.91
CA ALA A 18 -9.43 -4.48 12.98
C ALA A 18 -8.82 -4.72 14.37
N LEU A 19 -8.37 -3.66 15.05
CA LEU A 19 -7.87 -3.71 16.42
C LEU A 19 -8.99 -4.08 17.39
N ARG A 20 -10.13 -3.38 17.32
CA ARG A 20 -11.28 -3.61 18.21
C ARG A 20 -11.90 -5.00 18.06
N SER A 21 -11.88 -5.55 16.84
CA SER A 21 -12.39 -6.91 16.57
C SER A 21 -11.38 -8.02 16.85
N GLY A 22 -10.14 -7.69 17.26
CA GLY A 22 -9.09 -8.66 17.58
C GLY A 22 -8.48 -9.36 16.36
N ILE A 23 -8.74 -8.86 15.16
CA ILE A 23 -8.30 -9.49 13.90
C ILE A 23 -7.02 -8.85 13.33
N ALA A 24 -6.53 -7.76 13.92
CA ALA A 24 -5.38 -7.00 13.42
C ALA A 24 -4.09 -7.83 13.24
N SER A 25 -3.94 -8.93 13.97
CA SER A 25 -2.77 -9.82 13.88
C SER A 25 -2.91 -10.94 12.84
N ARG A 26 -4.04 -11.02 12.12
CA ARG A 26 -4.22 -12.01 11.05
C ARG A 26 -3.24 -11.74 9.91
N ARG A 27 -2.62 -12.81 9.41
CA ARG A 27 -1.80 -12.72 8.19
C ARG A 27 -2.70 -12.34 7.02
N ALA A 28 -2.25 -11.34 6.26
CA ALA A 28 -2.90 -10.87 5.04
C ALA A 28 -1.84 -10.70 3.95
N THR A 29 -2.25 -10.86 2.69
CA THR A 29 -1.41 -10.65 1.51
C THR A 29 -2.07 -9.59 0.65
N PHE A 30 -1.27 -8.68 0.09
CA PHE A 30 -1.71 -7.63 -0.82
C PHE A 30 -0.95 -7.74 -2.13
N GLU A 31 -1.64 -7.50 -3.24
CA GLU A 31 -1.06 -7.50 -4.58
C GLU A 31 -1.34 -6.17 -5.27
N VAL A 32 -0.33 -5.62 -5.94
CA VAL A 32 -0.44 -4.38 -6.72
C VAL A 32 -0.14 -4.70 -8.18
N PHE A 33 -1.10 -4.42 -9.06
CA PHE A 33 -0.98 -4.67 -10.48
C PHE A 33 -1.74 -3.63 -11.30
N ALA A 34 -1.28 -3.38 -12.53
CA ALA A 34 -2.00 -2.56 -13.49
C ALA A 34 -3.07 -3.41 -14.20
N ARG A 35 -4.30 -2.90 -14.30
CA ARG A 35 -5.39 -3.59 -15.01
C ARG A 35 -5.34 -3.40 -16.52
N ARG A 36 -4.65 -2.37 -17.00
CA ARG A 36 -4.52 -2.01 -18.42
C ARG A 36 -3.15 -1.38 -18.65
N LEU A 37 -2.60 -1.60 -19.84
CA LEU A 37 -1.40 -0.93 -20.29
C LEU A 37 -1.72 0.48 -20.83
N PRO A 38 -0.73 1.40 -20.85
CA PRO A 38 -0.91 2.68 -21.51
C PRO A 38 -1.32 2.51 -22.99
N PRO A 39 -2.21 3.38 -23.53
CA PRO A 39 -2.61 3.31 -24.93
C PRO A 39 -1.41 3.33 -25.87
N GLY A 40 -1.44 2.48 -26.90
CA GLY A 40 -0.37 2.38 -27.89
C GLY A 40 0.91 1.68 -27.41
N ARG A 41 0.91 1.04 -26.23
CA ARG A 41 2.06 0.28 -25.71
C ARG A 41 1.68 -1.14 -25.34
N GLY A 42 2.47 -2.11 -25.82
CA GLY A 42 2.35 -3.53 -25.47
C GLY A 42 3.05 -3.94 -24.17
N TYR A 43 3.65 -2.99 -23.45
CA TYR A 43 4.34 -3.24 -22.18
C TYR A 43 4.19 -2.06 -21.21
N GLY A 44 4.43 -2.34 -19.92
CA GLY A 44 4.61 -1.34 -18.87
C GLY A 44 6.05 -1.37 -18.34
N VAL A 45 6.48 -0.28 -17.73
CA VAL A 45 7.75 -0.21 -17.01
C VAL A 45 7.44 0.04 -15.53
N VAL A 46 7.93 -0.83 -14.66
CA VAL A 46 7.77 -0.67 -13.21
C VAL A 46 8.92 0.17 -12.68
N ALA A 47 8.61 1.19 -11.90
CA ALA A 47 9.56 2.04 -11.21
C ALA A 47 9.02 2.39 -9.82
N GLY A 48 9.91 2.67 -8.87
CA GLY A 48 9.53 3.00 -7.48
C GLY A 48 9.69 1.91 -6.40
N PRO A 49 9.88 0.60 -6.68
CA PRO A 49 10.06 -0.39 -5.62
C PRO A 49 11.24 -0.10 -4.67
N GLY A 50 12.37 0.40 -5.19
CA GLY A 50 13.53 0.78 -4.37
C GLY A 50 13.20 1.91 -3.39
N ARG A 51 12.61 3.00 -3.89
CA ARG A 51 12.14 4.11 -3.05
C ARG A 51 11.14 3.66 -1.99
N LEU A 52 10.20 2.78 -2.35
CA LEU A 52 9.23 2.23 -1.40
C LEU A 52 9.94 1.46 -0.27
N ALA A 53 10.91 0.60 -0.60
CA ALA A 53 11.66 -0.15 0.38
C ALA A 53 12.47 0.76 1.33
N GLU A 54 13.10 1.80 0.80
CA GLU A 54 13.80 2.82 1.59
C GLU A 54 12.85 3.54 2.55
N GLN A 55 11.68 3.98 2.07
CA GLN A 55 10.69 4.66 2.92
C GLN A 55 10.08 3.75 3.98
N LEU A 56 9.92 2.46 3.71
CA LEU A 56 9.43 1.49 4.70
C LEU A 56 10.45 1.23 5.81
N ALA A 57 11.75 1.33 5.53
CA ALA A 57 12.79 1.17 6.54
C ALA A 57 12.80 2.33 7.57
N GLU A 58 12.28 3.49 7.19
CA GLU A 58 12.23 4.72 8.01
C GLU A 58 10.82 5.05 8.54
N PHE A 59 9.83 4.16 8.36
CA PHE A 59 8.40 4.39 8.64
C PHE A 59 8.05 4.39 10.13
#